data_AF-A0A661XS50-F1
#
_entry.id   AF-A0A661XS50-F1
#
_cell.length_a   1.000
_cell.length_b   1.000
_cell.length_c   1.000
_cell.angle_alpha   90.00
_cell.angle_beta   90.00
_cell.angle_gamma   90.00
#
_symmetry.space_group_name_H-M   'P 1'
#
loop_
_entity.id
_entity.type
_entity.pdbx_description
1 polymer ?
#
loop_
_entity_poly.entity_id
_entity_poly.type
_entity_poly.pdbx_seq_one_letter_code
_entity_poly.pdbx_strand_id
1 'polypeptide(L)'
;MIISVRQIGVLLLFCCNVFLTYGQQEGNSVRGMFDASAEIMWIRTLEGSVNDLHPIEVSLGYDGKIYNGKLKILDDTTSFDLTGRMEGNRLVLHEIDKQGLHTGYLIGALEDDRFTGQWWSRDMSRSNDIRLIESGLVVLKTFKPVMRILEGTAGNEPFDCILMVEATGTISGTWQRENECVRLLGHCEDMLCAKMELVVSEGELTGTRILLIEDNDKTFKVDIKNALAPQYGEVRVVKEVNLHLQAKSNYSFIIDFTYPEIEDGGFSTWINAKFVDWYDTTLNAFSEDQLTGPEGRWSQTASGWLDVFLYTDHLISGLITYYNPERHNYTREYFIYSTDDARELKLADLSKKNTNLMAELQNEIHIDGVDSNAFKYPVLTKSGFFVCTVFDAVEGDYSTMVSYDAVEKVVKRKGFFTKLEE
;
A
#
# COMPACT_ATOMS: atom_id res chain seq x y z
N MET A 1 -2.99 9.16 39.91
CA MET A 1 -2.73 10.59 39.68
C MET A 1 -4.01 11.16 39.08
N ILE A 2 -4.81 11.90 39.86
CA ILE A 2 -6.15 12.35 39.46
C ILE A 2 -5.99 13.69 38.76
N ILE A 3 -6.06 13.70 37.43
CA ILE A 3 -6.11 14.94 36.65
C ILE A 3 -7.49 15.56 36.86
N SER A 4 -7.53 16.78 37.41
CA SER A 4 -8.80 17.44 37.71
C SER A 4 -9.48 17.93 36.42
N VAL A 5 -10.81 17.88 36.40
CA VAL A 5 -11.68 18.32 35.28
C VAL A 5 -11.40 19.76 34.81
N ARG A 6 -10.77 20.60 35.66
CA ARG A 6 -10.33 21.96 35.29
C ARG A 6 -9.08 22.01 34.39
N GLN A 7 -8.20 21.01 34.42
CA GLN A 7 -7.00 20.98 33.56
C GLN A 7 -7.30 20.50 32.14
N ILE A 8 -8.35 19.69 31.96
CA ILE A 8 -8.82 19.24 30.63
C ILE A 8 -9.42 20.43 29.85
N GLY A 9 -10.14 21.34 30.52
CA GLY A 9 -10.72 22.52 29.89
C GLY A 9 -9.69 23.53 29.35
N VAL A 10 -8.53 23.66 30.01
CA VAL A 10 -7.46 24.58 29.56
C VAL A 10 -6.65 23.98 28.39
N LEU A 11 -6.47 22.65 28.37
CA LEU A 11 -5.84 21.98 27.22
C LEU A 11 -6.72 22.03 25.96
N LEU A 12 -8.04 21.83 26.10
CA LEU A 12 -9.00 21.93 24.98
C LEU A 12 -9.10 23.35 24.41
N LEU A 13 -9.01 24.39 25.25
CA LEU A 13 -8.98 25.79 24.82
C LEU A 13 -7.66 26.18 24.13
N PHE A 14 -6.54 25.54 24.47
CA PHE A 14 -5.27 25.76 23.77
C PHE A 14 -5.23 25.05 22.41
N CYS A 15 -5.74 23.82 22.30
CA CYS A 15 -5.82 23.12 21.02
C CYS A 15 -6.77 23.85 20.04
N CYS A 16 -7.95 24.32 20.47
CA CYS A 16 -8.86 25.05 19.59
C CYS A 16 -8.27 26.37 19.05
N ASN A 17 -7.47 27.10 19.84
CA ASN A 17 -6.87 28.35 19.38
C ASN A 17 -5.74 28.14 18.37
N VAL A 18 -4.95 27.06 18.49
CA VAL A 18 -3.85 26.77 17.55
C VAL A 18 -4.40 26.44 16.15
N PHE A 19 -5.47 25.63 16.06
CA PHE A 19 -6.12 25.32 14.77
C PHE A 19 -6.80 26.56 14.14
N LEU A 20 -7.41 27.44 14.95
CA LEU A 20 -8.04 28.67 14.45
C LEU A 20 -7.03 29.69 13.90
N THR A 21 -5.84 29.83 14.52
CA THR A 21 -4.80 30.73 14.02
C THR A 21 -4.11 30.22 12.76
N TYR A 22 -3.96 28.90 12.59
CA TYR A 22 -3.26 28.33 11.44
C TYR A 22 -4.10 28.45 10.15
N GLY A 23 -5.40 28.11 10.22
CA GLY A 23 -6.31 28.31 9.08
C GLY A 23 -6.49 29.78 8.68
N GLN A 24 -6.40 30.71 9.65
CA GLN A 24 -6.41 32.15 9.36
C GLN A 24 -5.11 32.64 8.71
N GLN A 25 -3.96 32.04 9.02
CA GLN A 25 -2.66 32.44 8.46
C GLN A 25 -2.52 32.04 6.99
N GLU A 26 -2.91 30.82 6.62
CA GLU A 26 -2.87 30.36 5.22
C GLU A 26 -3.93 31.06 4.36
N GLY A 27 -5.15 31.26 4.89
CA GLY A 27 -6.18 32.03 4.18
C GLY A 27 -5.74 33.47 3.86
N ASN A 28 -4.98 34.11 4.76
CA ASN A 28 -4.37 35.42 4.50
C ASN A 28 -3.24 35.35 3.47
N SER A 29 -2.45 34.28 3.45
CA SER A 29 -1.41 34.08 2.43
C SER A 29 -2.00 33.92 1.04
N VAL A 30 -3.05 33.11 0.88
CA VAL A 30 -3.72 32.90 -0.41
C VAL A 30 -4.40 34.18 -0.89
N ARG A 31 -5.03 34.93 0.01
CA ARG A 31 -5.61 36.24 -0.30
C ARG A 31 -4.56 37.21 -0.87
N GLY A 32 -3.31 37.15 -0.39
CA GLY A 32 -2.19 37.95 -0.90
C GLY A 32 -1.70 37.58 -2.29
N MET A 33 -2.17 36.46 -2.86
CA MET A 33 -1.83 36.02 -4.22
C MET A 33 -2.75 36.62 -5.31
N PHE A 34 -3.78 37.35 -4.91
CA PHE A 34 -4.68 38.07 -5.82
C PHE A 34 -4.32 39.55 -5.89
N ASP A 35 -4.72 40.21 -6.98
CA ASP A 35 -4.64 41.66 -7.07
C ASP A 35 -5.40 42.32 -5.91
N ALA A 36 -4.86 43.41 -5.36
CA ALA A 36 -5.47 44.09 -4.22
C ALA A 36 -6.91 44.60 -4.50
N SER A 37 -7.29 44.74 -5.77
CA SER A 37 -8.63 45.12 -6.22
C SER A 37 -9.54 43.93 -6.57
N ALA A 38 -9.03 42.69 -6.54
CA ALA A 38 -9.81 41.52 -6.88
C ALA A 38 -10.83 41.20 -5.77
N GLU A 39 -12.06 40.91 -6.18
CA GLU A 39 -13.09 40.39 -5.28
C GLU A 39 -12.94 38.86 -5.21
N ILE A 40 -12.31 38.38 -4.13
CA ILE A 40 -12.14 36.94 -3.90
C ILE A 40 -13.49 36.36 -3.46
N MET A 41 -14.03 35.45 -4.27
CA MET A 41 -15.32 34.82 -4.02
C MET A 41 -15.26 33.85 -2.84
N TRP A 42 -14.20 33.03 -2.79
CA TRP A 42 -13.97 32.11 -1.69
C TRP A 42 -12.49 31.75 -1.57
N ILE A 43 -12.11 31.31 -0.38
CA ILE A 43 -10.84 30.64 -0.08
C ILE A 43 -11.21 29.39 0.73
N ARG A 44 -10.70 28.24 0.29
CA ARG A 44 -10.95 26.94 0.91
C ARG A 44 -9.63 26.21 1.12
N THR A 45 -9.57 25.44 2.19
CA THR A 45 -8.45 24.54 2.45
C THR A 45 -8.95 23.12 2.27
N LEU A 46 -8.29 22.36 1.42
CA LEU A 46 -8.57 20.97 1.11
C LEU A 46 -7.45 20.10 1.70
N GLU A 47 -7.80 19.04 2.41
CA GLU A 47 -6.86 18.07 2.98
C GLU A 47 -7.04 16.72 2.28
N GLY A 48 -5.96 15.99 2.09
CA GLY A 48 -6.00 14.65 1.54
C GLY A 48 -4.61 14.11 1.27
N SER A 49 -4.44 13.43 0.15
CA SER A 49 -3.23 12.63 -0.09
C SER A 49 -2.87 12.48 -1.55
N VAL A 50 -1.58 12.25 -1.77
CA VAL A 50 -0.98 11.82 -3.03
C VAL A 50 -0.86 10.30 -3.00
N ASN A 51 -1.33 9.63 -4.04
CA ASN A 51 -1.42 8.17 -4.16
C ASN A 51 -2.11 7.50 -2.95
N ASP A 52 -3.01 8.22 -2.27
CA ASP A 52 -3.66 7.81 -1.01
C ASP A 52 -2.76 7.59 0.22
N LEU A 53 -1.45 7.79 0.08
CA LEU A 53 -0.46 7.47 1.11
C LEU A 53 0.24 8.70 1.69
N HIS A 54 0.48 9.72 0.86
CA HIS A 54 1.31 10.87 1.25
C HIS A 54 0.46 12.10 1.52
N PRO A 55 0.33 12.53 2.78
CA PRO A 55 -0.58 13.58 3.15
C PRO A 55 -0.16 14.94 2.58
N ILE A 56 -1.13 15.64 1.98
CA ILE A 56 -0.95 16.99 1.44
C ILE A 56 -2.12 17.88 1.82
N GLU A 57 -1.88 19.19 1.81
CA GLU A 57 -2.88 20.22 2.02
C GLU A 57 -2.84 21.20 0.83
N VAL A 58 -4.01 21.58 0.33
CA VAL A 58 -4.15 22.59 -0.73
C VAL A 58 -5.08 23.69 -0.27
N SER A 59 -4.55 24.90 -0.08
CA SER A 59 -5.34 26.10 0.17
C SER A 59 -5.56 26.84 -1.15
N LEU A 60 -6.80 26.91 -1.64
CA LEU A 60 -7.14 27.47 -2.95
C LEU A 60 -8.15 28.61 -2.80
N GLY A 61 -7.94 29.69 -3.52
CA GLY A 61 -8.88 30.80 -3.66
C GLY A 61 -9.36 30.94 -5.10
N TYR A 62 -10.53 31.57 -5.27
CA TYR A 62 -11.11 31.86 -6.58
C TYR A 62 -11.71 33.27 -6.60
N ASP A 63 -11.45 34.03 -7.65
CA ASP A 63 -11.93 35.42 -7.83
C ASP A 63 -13.02 35.55 -8.91
N GLY A 64 -13.58 34.43 -9.39
CA GLY A 64 -14.51 34.41 -10.51
C GLY A 64 -13.86 34.16 -11.87
N LYS A 65 -12.52 34.16 -11.96
CA LYS A 65 -11.79 33.91 -13.21
C LYS A 65 -10.61 32.97 -13.03
N ILE A 66 -9.76 33.24 -12.06
CA ILE A 66 -8.52 32.52 -11.80
C ILE A 66 -8.55 31.87 -10.43
N TYR A 67 -7.81 30.79 -10.33
CA TYR A 67 -7.53 30.10 -9.08
C TYR A 67 -6.09 30.39 -8.69
N ASN A 68 -5.88 30.83 -7.46
CA ASN A 68 -4.55 30.94 -6.87
C ASN A 68 -4.55 30.24 -5.51
N GLY A 69 -3.45 29.62 -5.15
CA GLY A 69 -3.40 28.85 -3.91
C GLY A 69 -2.02 28.36 -3.56
N LYS A 70 -1.97 27.46 -2.59
CA LYS A 70 -0.75 26.81 -2.14
C LYS A 70 -0.97 25.32 -1.97
N LEU A 71 0.01 24.54 -2.39
CA LEU A 71 0.14 23.14 -2.03
C LEU A 71 1.21 23.00 -0.96
N LYS A 72 0.95 22.21 0.07
CA LYS A 72 1.89 21.87 1.13
C LYS A 72 2.00 20.36 1.27
N ILE A 73 3.23 19.86 1.29
CA ILE A 73 3.51 18.47 1.65
C ILE A 73 3.53 18.42 3.18
N LEU A 74 2.73 17.56 3.82
CA LEU A 74 2.61 17.57 5.28
C LEU A 74 3.74 16.82 5.98
N ASP A 75 4.44 15.93 5.28
CA ASP A 75 5.63 15.23 5.77
C ASP A 75 6.86 16.14 5.89
N ASP A 76 6.82 17.33 5.28
CA ASP A 76 7.93 18.28 5.23
C ASP A 76 7.41 19.75 5.32
N THR A 77 8.31 20.71 5.29
CA THR A 77 8.01 22.16 5.25
C THR A 77 7.97 22.71 3.81
N THR A 78 7.95 21.82 2.82
CA THR A 78 7.92 22.18 1.40
C THR A 78 6.52 22.65 1.00
N SER A 79 6.48 23.78 0.28
CA SER A 79 5.26 24.42 -0.19
C SER A 79 5.46 24.95 -1.61
N PHE A 80 4.38 24.94 -2.39
CA PHE A 80 4.34 25.41 -3.77
C PHE A 80 3.20 26.39 -3.94
N ASP A 81 3.42 27.42 -4.75
CA ASP A 81 2.36 28.30 -5.20
C ASP A 81 1.62 27.63 -6.36
N LEU A 82 0.30 27.78 -6.38
CA LEU A 82 -0.58 27.26 -7.41
C LEU A 82 -1.24 28.43 -8.13
N THR A 83 -1.30 28.37 -9.46
CA THR A 83 -2.08 29.33 -10.26
C THR A 83 -2.73 28.66 -11.46
N GLY A 84 -3.97 28.98 -11.79
CA GLY A 84 -4.62 28.33 -12.90
C GLY A 84 -6.08 28.71 -13.13
N ARG A 85 -6.78 27.87 -13.91
CA ARG A 85 -8.14 28.12 -14.39
C ARG A 85 -8.85 26.82 -14.74
N MET A 86 -10.17 26.93 -14.97
CA MET A 86 -10.93 25.85 -15.59
C MET A 86 -10.63 25.78 -17.09
N GLU A 87 -10.30 24.60 -17.58
CA GLU A 87 -10.17 24.26 -19.00
C GLU A 87 -11.20 23.18 -19.35
N GLY A 88 -12.32 23.62 -19.91
CA GLY A 88 -13.50 22.77 -20.08
C GLY A 88 -14.12 22.43 -18.72
N ASN A 89 -14.16 21.14 -18.40
CA ASN A 89 -14.68 20.61 -17.12
C ASN A 89 -13.58 20.25 -16.12
N ARG A 90 -12.32 20.61 -16.39
CA ARG A 90 -11.19 20.29 -15.50
C ARG A 90 -10.53 21.55 -14.98
N LEU A 91 -10.19 21.54 -13.71
CA LEU A 91 -9.29 22.52 -13.10
C LEU A 91 -7.86 22.16 -13.49
N VAL A 92 -7.12 23.12 -14.03
CA VAL A 92 -5.70 23.02 -14.35
C VAL A 92 -4.96 24.08 -13.56
N LEU A 93 -4.12 23.66 -12.62
CA LEU A 93 -3.25 24.52 -11.80
C LEU A 93 -1.79 24.24 -12.14
N HIS A 94 -1.02 25.29 -12.35
CA HIS A 94 0.43 25.26 -12.45
C HIS A 94 1.04 25.31 -11.05
N GLU A 95 1.93 24.38 -10.75
CA GLU A 95 2.72 24.32 -9.52
C GLU A 95 4.03 25.08 -9.71
N ILE A 96 4.34 26.00 -8.81
CA ILE A 96 5.51 26.87 -8.83
C ILE A 96 6.25 26.75 -7.50
N ASP A 97 7.56 26.48 -7.56
CA ASP A 97 8.40 26.39 -6.36
C ASP A 97 8.78 27.75 -5.77
N LYS A 98 9.52 27.73 -4.65
CA LYS A 98 9.98 28.94 -3.94
C LYS A 98 10.97 29.78 -4.76
N GLN A 99 11.55 29.21 -5.83
CA GLN A 99 12.45 29.86 -6.76
C GLN A 99 11.70 30.48 -7.95
N GLY A 100 10.38 30.31 -8.02
CA GLY A 100 9.54 30.79 -9.12
C GLY A 100 9.60 29.89 -10.36
N LEU A 101 10.12 28.66 -10.23
CA LEU A 101 10.19 27.71 -11.31
C LEU A 101 8.93 26.85 -11.33
N HIS A 102 8.39 26.65 -12.53
CA HIS A 102 7.25 25.77 -12.75
C HIS A 102 7.69 24.30 -12.63
N THR A 103 7.12 23.55 -11.68
CA THR A 103 7.52 22.18 -11.31
C THR A 103 6.57 21.10 -11.81
N GLY A 104 5.29 21.43 -12.00
CA GLY A 104 4.28 20.47 -12.43
C GLY A 104 2.89 21.08 -12.54
N TYR A 105 1.90 20.22 -12.74
CA TYR A 105 0.50 20.59 -12.87
C TYR A 105 -0.35 19.79 -11.91
N LEU A 106 -1.39 20.40 -11.35
CA LEU A 106 -2.52 19.67 -10.77
C LEU A 106 -3.69 19.75 -11.75
N ILE A 107 -4.15 18.59 -12.23
CA ILE A 107 -5.19 18.49 -13.24
C ILE A 107 -6.30 17.57 -12.72
N GLY A 108 -7.53 18.06 -12.61
CA GLY A 108 -8.61 17.25 -12.05
C GLY A 108 -9.98 17.90 -12.10
N ALA A 109 -10.95 17.24 -11.48
CA ALA A 109 -12.27 17.80 -11.23
C ALA A 109 -12.29 18.44 -9.83
N LEU A 110 -12.73 19.69 -9.76
CA LEU A 110 -13.07 20.36 -8.50
C LEU A 110 -14.60 20.40 -8.41
N GLU A 111 -15.15 19.60 -7.51
CA GLU A 111 -16.56 19.61 -7.13
C GLU A 111 -16.70 20.33 -5.78
N ASP A 112 -17.94 20.69 -5.40
CA ASP A 112 -18.25 21.62 -4.30
C ASP A 112 -17.33 21.54 -3.09
N ASP A 113 -17.01 20.33 -2.60
CA ASP A 113 -16.21 20.08 -1.41
C ASP A 113 -14.97 19.21 -1.65
N ARG A 114 -14.64 18.87 -2.91
CA ARG A 114 -13.62 17.85 -3.20
C ARG A 114 -12.86 18.11 -4.50
N PHE A 115 -11.61 17.69 -4.50
CA PHE A 115 -10.80 17.62 -5.71
C PHE A 115 -10.35 16.19 -5.94
N THR A 116 -10.59 15.68 -7.15
CA THR A 116 -10.08 14.39 -7.62
C THR A 116 -9.35 14.61 -8.93
N GLY A 117 -8.08 14.22 -8.98
CA GLY A 117 -7.25 14.45 -10.15
C GLY A 117 -5.89 13.83 -10.02
N GLN A 118 -4.94 14.39 -10.75
CA GLN A 118 -3.56 13.93 -10.78
C GLN A 118 -2.63 15.13 -10.73
N TRP A 119 -1.53 14.97 -10.00
CA TRP A 119 -0.33 15.77 -10.23
C TRP A 119 0.43 15.21 -11.42
N TRP A 120 0.96 16.09 -12.27
CA TRP A 120 1.80 15.76 -13.40
C TRP A 120 3.13 16.51 -13.32
N SER A 121 4.23 15.85 -13.69
CA SER A 121 5.51 16.53 -13.85
C SER A 121 5.43 17.59 -14.94
N ARG A 122 6.33 18.60 -14.90
CA ARG A 122 6.38 19.68 -15.90
C ARG A 122 6.40 19.18 -17.35
N ASP A 123 7.11 18.09 -17.60
CA ASP A 123 7.26 17.46 -18.92
C ASP A 123 6.15 16.42 -19.22
N MET A 124 5.20 16.25 -18.30
CA MET A 124 4.09 15.30 -18.38
C MET A 124 4.51 13.82 -18.48
N SER A 125 5.75 13.49 -18.08
CA SER A 125 6.26 12.11 -18.12
C SER A 125 5.89 11.28 -16.91
N ARG A 126 5.55 11.92 -15.78
CA ARG A 126 5.19 11.27 -14.51
C ARG A 126 3.89 11.84 -13.97
N SER A 127 3.11 10.99 -13.31
CA SER A 127 1.87 11.39 -12.65
C SER A 127 1.73 10.73 -11.29
N ASN A 128 1.02 11.40 -10.37
CA ASN A 128 0.58 10.85 -9.10
C ASN A 128 -0.88 11.20 -8.87
N ASP A 129 -1.67 10.29 -8.33
CA ASP A 129 -3.08 10.53 -8.06
C ASP A 129 -3.23 11.48 -6.86
N ILE A 130 -4.20 12.39 -6.92
CA ILE A 130 -4.51 13.34 -5.86
C ILE A 130 -6.00 13.27 -5.54
N ARG A 131 -6.30 13.15 -4.25
CA ARG A 131 -7.67 13.21 -3.71
C ARG A 131 -7.67 14.11 -2.50
N LEU A 132 -8.54 15.13 -2.52
CA LEU A 132 -8.63 16.15 -1.48
C LEU A 132 -10.09 16.44 -1.15
N ILE A 133 -10.36 16.77 0.11
CA ILE A 133 -11.69 17.13 0.62
C ILE A 133 -11.57 18.39 1.48
N GLU A 134 -12.57 19.27 1.46
CA GLU A 134 -12.58 20.50 2.24
C GLU A 134 -12.43 20.23 3.75
N SER A 135 -11.50 20.95 4.36
CA SER A 135 -11.09 20.77 5.76
C SER A 135 -12.24 21.05 6.70
N GLY A 136 -12.40 20.21 7.72
CA GLY A 136 -13.47 20.37 8.71
C GLY A 136 -14.83 19.80 8.29
N LEU A 137 -14.98 19.27 7.07
CA LEU A 137 -16.09 18.36 6.76
C LEU A 137 -15.87 17.03 7.49
N VAL A 138 -16.92 16.59 8.18
CA VAL A 138 -16.90 15.54 9.21
C VAL A 138 -16.29 14.25 8.68
N VAL A 139 -15.16 13.89 9.30
CA VAL A 139 -14.43 12.63 9.19
C VAL A 139 -13.99 12.37 7.75
N LEU A 140 -12.73 12.72 7.47
CA LEU A 140 -11.89 11.86 6.65
C LEU A 140 -12.18 10.41 7.10
N LYS A 141 -13.07 9.70 6.40
CA LYS A 141 -12.83 8.29 6.15
C LYS A 141 -11.61 8.32 5.22
N THR A 142 -10.45 8.71 5.76
CA THR A 142 -9.16 8.31 5.22
C THR A 142 -9.37 6.83 5.00
N PHE A 143 -9.30 6.43 3.74
CA PHE A 143 -9.20 5.03 3.39
C PHE A 143 -8.26 4.39 4.40
N LYS A 144 -8.73 3.37 5.13
CA LYS A 144 -7.93 2.69 6.13
C LYS A 144 -7.43 1.43 5.44
N PRO A 145 -6.13 1.37 5.11
CA PRO A 145 -5.55 0.20 4.53
C PRO A 145 -5.80 -1.00 5.45
N VAL A 146 -6.26 -2.11 4.88
CA VAL A 146 -6.72 -3.28 5.66
C VAL A 146 -6.32 -4.57 4.97
N MET A 147 -5.90 -5.55 5.76
CA MET A 147 -5.76 -6.93 5.35
C MET A 147 -7.02 -7.70 5.74
N ARG A 148 -7.66 -8.36 4.77
CA ARG A 148 -8.82 -9.22 4.96
C ARG A 148 -8.42 -10.67 4.73
N ILE A 149 -8.68 -11.50 5.74
CA ILE A 149 -8.61 -12.94 5.60
C ILE A 149 -10.03 -13.42 5.27
N LEU A 150 -10.16 -14.10 4.15
CA LEU A 150 -11.41 -14.58 3.57
C LEU A 150 -11.38 -16.10 3.50
N GLU A 151 -12.48 -16.73 3.86
CA GLU A 151 -12.66 -18.19 3.72
C GLU A 151 -14.01 -18.48 3.09
N GLY A 152 -14.08 -19.50 2.24
CA GLY A 152 -15.35 -19.90 1.63
C GLY A 152 -15.16 -20.93 0.53
N THR A 153 -15.96 -20.81 -0.52
CA THR A 153 -15.93 -21.74 -1.65
C THR A 153 -16.00 -21.03 -2.99
N ALA A 154 -15.45 -21.67 -4.02
CA ALA A 154 -15.75 -21.39 -5.41
C ALA A 154 -16.14 -22.71 -6.10
N GLY A 155 -17.40 -22.83 -6.53
CA GLY A 155 -17.99 -24.12 -6.88
C GLY A 155 -18.09 -25.02 -5.66
N ASN A 156 -17.49 -26.22 -5.75
CA ASN A 156 -17.46 -27.21 -4.66
C ASN A 156 -16.11 -27.23 -3.92
N GLU A 157 -15.18 -26.35 -4.28
CA GLU A 157 -13.82 -26.36 -3.75
C GLU A 157 -13.67 -25.28 -2.67
N PRO A 158 -13.10 -25.62 -1.49
CA PRO A 158 -12.77 -24.64 -0.47
C PRO A 158 -11.72 -23.67 -1.02
N PHE A 159 -11.80 -22.44 -0.54
CA PHE A 159 -11.03 -21.31 -1.03
C PHE A 159 -10.69 -20.41 0.15
N ASP A 160 -9.40 -20.08 0.27
CA ASP A 160 -8.91 -19.09 1.21
C ASP A 160 -8.22 -17.95 0.47
N CYS A 161 -8.42 -16.73 0.97
CA CYS A 161 -7.74 -15.54 0.48
C CYS A 161 -7.20 -14.69 1.60
N ILE A 162 -6.02 -14.13 1.38
CA ILE A 162 -5.52 -13.02 2.19
C ILE A 162 -5.36 -11.85 1.23
N LEU A 163 -6.20 -10.82 1.38
CA LEU A 163 -6.21 -9.63 0.53
C LEU A 163 -5.73 -8.43 1.34
N MET A 164 -4.78 -7.69 0.81
CA MET A 164 -4.30 -6.42 1.33
C MET A 164 -4.83 -5.30 0.45
N VAL A 165 -5.71 -4.48 1.02
CA VAL A 165 -6.24 -3.28 0.37
C VAL A 165 -5.39 -2.11 0.85
N GLU A 166 -4.42 -1.70 0.05
CA GLU A 166 -3.30 -0.83 0.48
C GLU A 166 -3.57 0.66 0.24
N ALA A 167 -4.25 0.98 -0.85
CA ALA A 167 -4.65 2.32 -1.26
C ALA A 167 -6.05 2.27 -1.89
N THR A 168 -6.65 3.42 -2.24
CA THR A 168 -8.01 3.41 -2.81
C THR A 168 -8.02 2.82 -4.21
N GLY A 169 -8.26 1.51 -4.25
CA GLY A 169 -8.34 0.75 -5.49
C GLY A 169 -7.11 -0.09 -5.79
N THR A 170 -6.14 -0.25 -4.89
CA THR A 170 -5.04 -1.23 -5.10
C THR A 170 -5.20 -2.39 -4.13
N ILE A 171 -5.21 -3.61 -4.69
CA ILE A 171 -5.30 -4.85 -3.93
C ILE A 171 -4.13 -5.75 -4.32
N SER A 172 -3.40 -6.24 -3.32
CA SER A 172 -2.46 -7.35 -3.42
C SER A 172 -2.97 -8.50 -2.56
N GLY A 173 -2.49 -9.73 -2.78
CA GLY A 173 -2.90 -10.82 -1.92
C GLY A 173 -2.51 -12.20 -2.41
N THR A 174 -3.00 -13.21 -1.71
CA THR A 174 -2.82 -14.62 -2.06
C THR A 174 -4.14 -15.34 -2.10
N TRP A 175 -4.23 -16.28 -3.03
CA TRP A 175 -5.32 -17.25 -3.12
C TRP A 175 -4.76 -18.64 -2.87
N GLN A 176 -5.42 -19.41 -2.00
CA GLN A 176 -5.01 -20.74 -1.58
C GLN A 176 -6.12 -21.79 -1.71
N ARG A 177 -5.71 -22.99 -2.13
CA ARG A 177 -6.44 -24.27 -2.08
C ARG A 177 -5.50 -25.35 -1.55
N GLU A 178 -6.01 -26.56 -1.33
CA GLU A 178 -5.26 -27.67 -0.71
C GLU A 178 -3.86 -27.89 -1.30
N ASN A 179 -3.68 -27.77 -2.62
CA ASN A 179 -2.40 -27.97 -3.30
C ASN A 179 -2.00 -26.81 -4.21
N GLU A 180 -2.57 -25.63 -4.01
CA GLU A 180 -2.37 -24.49 -4.89
C GLU A 180 -2.29 -23.21 -4.08
N CYS A 181 -1.31 -22.38 -4.39
CA CYS A 181 -1.19 -21.04 -3.84
C CYS A 181 -0.67 -20.12 -4.94
N VAL A 182 -1.39 -19.04 -5.21
CA VAL A 182 -1.02 -18.05 -6.24
C VAL A 182 -1.19 -16.65 -5.70
N ARG A 183 -0.38 -15.71 -6.18
CA ARG A 183 -0.58 -14.29 -5.91
C ARG A 183 -1.71 -13.69 -6.74
N LEU A 184 -2.36 -12.71 -6.12
CA LEU A 184 -3.44 -11.92 -6.67
C LEU A 184 -3.00 -10.46 -6.75
N LEU A 185 -3.34 -9.82 -7.87
CA LEU A 185 -3.29 -8.38 -8.03
C LEU A 185 -4.68 -7.91 -8.44
N GLY A 186 -5.13 -6.77 -7.94
CA GLY A 186 -6.47 -6.31 -8.24
C GLY A 186 -6.72 -4.87 -7.90
N HIS A 187 -7.96 -4.47 -8.14
CA HIS A 187 -8.42 -3.14 -7.84
C HIS A 187 -9.86 -3.14 -7.32
N CYS A 188 -10.19 -2.10 -6.57
CA CYS A 188 -11.56 -1.82 -6.18
C CYS A 188 -12.26 -1.09 -7.34
N GLU A 189 -13.41 -1.59 -7.75
CA GLU A 189 -14.25 -0.90 -8.74
C GLU A 189 -15.06 0.25 -8.12
N ASP A 190 -15.11 0.33 -6.79
CA ASP A 190 -15.73 1.40 -6.04
C ASP A 190 -14.85 1.88 -4.87
N MET A 191 -15.20 3.04 -4.32
CA MET A 191 -14.46 3.70 -3.23
C MET A 191 -14.52 2.96 -1.89
N LEU A 192 -15.47 2.02 -1.73
CA LEU A 192 -15.66 1.26 -0.50
C LEU A 192 -15.01 -0.14 -0.58
N CYS A 193 -14.48 -0.51 -1.76
CA CYS A 193 -14.03 -1.86 -2.07
C CYS A 193 -15.13 -2.91 -1.80
N ALA A 194 -16.39 -2.55 -2.07
CA ALA A 194 -17.53 -3.46 -2.04
C ALA A 194 -17.52 -4.36 -3.29
N LYS A 195 -16.98 -3.86 -4.41
CA LYS A 195 -16.70 -4.62 -5.63
C LYS A 195 -15.19 -4.62 -5.92
N MET A 196 -14.60 -5.81 -6.04
CA MET A 196 -13.17 -5.98 -6.29
C MET A 196 -12.94 -6.88 -7.53
N GLU A 197 -12.14 -6.41 -8.48
CA GLU A 197 -11.66 -7.22 -9.60
C GLU A 197 -10.20 -7.63 -9.33
N LEU A 198 -9.96 -8.93 -9.22
CA LEU A 198 -8.66 -9.53 -8.96
C LEU A 198 -8.22 -10.35 -10.17
N VAL A 199 -6.92 -10.48 -10.36
CA VAL A 199 -6.27 -11.24 -11.41
C VAL A 199 -5.19 -12.09 -10.77
N VAL A 200 -5.17 -13.38 -11.14
CA VAL A 200 -4.06 -14.26 -10.79
C VAL A 200 -2.82 -13.84 -11.54
N SER A 201 -1.77 -13.45 -10.82
CA SER A 201 -0.57 -12.85 -11.41
C SER A 201 0.48 -13.88 -11.84
N GLU A 202 0.37 -15.13 -11.39
CA GLU A 202 1.39 -16.16 -11.59
C GLU A 202 0.81 -17.59 -11.56
N GLY A 203 1.65 -18.56 -11.93
CA GLY A 203 1.30 -19.98 -11.95
C GLY A 203 0.44 -20.38 -13.15
N GLU A 204 -0.07 -21.61 -13.15
CA GLU A 204 -0.85 -22.16 -14.27
C GLU A 204 -2.16 -21.39 -14.53
N LEU A 205 -2.66 -20.69 -13.52
CA LEU A 205 -3.90 -19.92 -13.59
C LEU A 205 -3.70 -18.44 -13.93
N THR A 206 -2.48 -18.04 -14.30
CA THR A 206 -2.15 -16.65 -14.68
C THR A 206 -3.19 -16.07 -15.65
N GLY A 207 -3.69 -14.88 -15.33
CA GLY A 207 -4.70 -14.18 -16.11
C GLY A 207 -6.15 -14.55 -15.79
N THR A 208 -6.39 -15.54 -14.92
CA THR A 208 -7.72 -15.82 -14.38
C THR A 208 -8.23 -14.60 -13.62
N ARG A 209 -9.47 -14.20 -13.91
CA ARG A 209 -10.12 -13.05 -13.25
C ARG A 209 -11.08 -13.53 -12.18
N ILE A 210 -11.03 -12.90 -11.02
CA ILE A 210 -11.89 -13.19 -9.87
C ILE A 210 -12.61 -11.90 -9.52
N LEU A 211 -13.94 -11.92 -9.57
CA LEU A 211 -14.77 -10.81 -9.17
C LEU A 211 -15.37 -11.12 -7.79
N LEU A 212 -15.12 -10.24 -6.83
CA LEU A 212 -15.74 -10.29 -5.50
C LEU A 212 -16.75 -9.15 -5.39
N ILE A 213 -17.99 -9.48 -5.00
CA ILE A 213 -19.08 -8.52 -4.83
C ILE A 213 -19.66 -8.69 -3.44
N GLU A 214 -19.58 -7.65 -2.61
CA GLU A 214 -20.16 -7.61 -1.27
C GLU A 214 -21.68 -7.88 -1.36
N ASP A 215 -22.13 -8.88 -0.61
CA ASP A 215 -23.55 -9.23 -0.50
C ASP A 215 -24.15 -8.73 0.82
N ASN A 216 -23.37 -8.78 1.90
CA ASN A 216 -23.65 -8.18 3.21
C ASN A 216 -22.34 -7.85 3.94
N ASP A 217 -22.43 -7.23 5.12
CA ASP A 217 -21.32 -6.62 5.90
C ASP A 217 -20.07 -7.49 6.14
N LYS A 218 -20.04 -8.78 5.79
CA LYS A 218 -18.85 -9.65 5.85
C LYS A 218 -18.78 -10.73 4.77
N THR A 219 -19.67 -10.74 3.78
CA THR A 219 -19.66 -11.80 2.75
C THR A 219 -19.57 -11.22 1.35
N PHE A 220 -18.82 -11.93 0.49
CA PHE A 220 -18.64 -11.60 -0.91
C PHE A 220 -19.08 -12.79 -1.75
N LYS A 221 -19.89 -12.51 -2.77
CA LYS A 221 -20.11 -13.44 -3.88
C LYS A 221 -18.86 -13.48 -4.74
N VAL A 222 -18.45 -14.69 -5.11
CA VAL A 222 -17.28 -14.95 -5.95
C VAL A 222 -17.74 -15.34 -7.35
N ASP A 223 -17.19 -14.69 -8.37
CA ASP A 223 -17.31 -15.07 -9.78
C ASP A 223 -15.90 -15.22 -10.37
N ILE A 224 -15.48 -16.46 -10.59
CA ILE A 224 -14.20 -16.80 -11.22
C ILE A 224 -14.42 -16.99 -12.71
N LYS A 225 -13.87 -16.09 -13.51
CA LYS A 225 -13.88 -16.14 -14.96
C LYS A 225 -12.55 -16.71 -15.43
N ASN A 226 -12.53 -18.02 -15.65
CA ASN A 226 -11.46 -18.69 -16.40
C ASN A 226 -11.95 -19.03 -17.83
N ALA A 227 -11.03 -19.36 -18.73
CA ALA A 227 -11.34 -19.65 -20.14
C ALA A 227 -12.13 -20.97 -20.34
N LEU A 228 -12.27 -21.81 -19.31
CA LEU A 228 -12.78 -23.18 -19.41
C LEU A 228 -14.21 -23.33 -18.86
N ALA A 229 -14.53 -22.75 -17.71
CA ALA A 229 -15.87 -22.69 -17.12
C ALA A 229 -15.94 -21.66 -15.97
N PRO A 230 -16.96 -20.78 -15.94
CA PRO A 230 -17.15 -19.87 -14.81
C PRO A 230 -17.48 -20.65 -13.53
N GLN A 231 -16.85 -20.28 -12.41
CA GLN A 231 -17.16 -20.83 -11.09
C GLN A 231 -17.78 -19.75 -10.21
N TYR A 232 -18.82 -20.11 -9.47
CA TYR A 232 -19.50 -19.21 -8.55
C TYR A 232 -19.39 -19.72 -7.13
N GLY A 233 -19.33 -18.82 -6.16
CA GLY A 233 -19.32 -19.20 -4.76
C GLY A 233 -19.49 -18.00 -3.84
N GLU A 234 -19.10 -18.20 -2.59
CA GLU A 234 -19.22 -17.21 -1.53
C GLU A 234 -18.04 -17.34 -0.58
N VAL A 235 -17.50 -16.19 -0.18
CA VAL A 235 -16.46 -16.09 0.85
C VAL A 235 -16.90 -15.13 1.93
N ARG A 236 -16.45 -15.39 3.17
CA ARG A 236 -16.70 -14.52 4.32
C ARG A 236 -15.39 -13.98 4.87
N VAL A 237 -15.41 -12.75 5.34
CA VAL A 237 -14.32 -12.16 6.11
C VAL A 237 -14.25 -12.83 7.47
N VAL A 238 -13.16 -13.56 7.73
CA VAL A 238 -12.92 -14.24 9.00
C VAL A 238 -12.11 -13.39 9.97
N LYS A 239 -11.21 -12.57 9.44
CA LYS A 239 -10.39 -11.64 10.23
C LYS A 239 -10.06 -10.41 9.39
N GLU A 240 -10.08 -9.25 10.04
CA GLU A 240 -9.55 -8.00 9.49
C GLU A 240 -8.40 -7.54 10.38
N VAL A 241 -7.33 -7.11 9.74
CA VAL A 241 -6.12 -6.60 10.39
C VAL A 241 -5.81 -5.26 9.75
N ASN A 242 -5.68 -4.20 10.54
CA ASN A 242 -5.28 -2.91 10.01
C ASN A 242 -3.89 -3.02 9.39
N LEU A 243 -3.62 -2.28 8.33
CA LEU A 243 -2.27 -2.11 7.85
C LEU A 243 -1.67 -0.83 8.43
N HIS A 244 -0.42 -0.93 8.84
CA HIS A 244 0.41 0.21 9.19
C HIS A 244 1.13 0.72 7.95
N LEU A 245 1.10 2.03 7.75
CA LEU A 245 1.76 2.72 6.66
C LEU A 245 2.89 3.59 7.21
N GLN A 246 4.10 3.40 6.68
CA GLN A 246 5.23 4.29 6.88
C GLN A 246 5.51 5.03 5.58
N ALA A 247 4.98 6.24 5.50
CA ALA A 247 5.11 7.11 4.33
C ALA A 247 6.00 8.31 4.67
N LYS A 248 6.90 8.65 3.75
CA LYS A 248 7.70 9.87 3.79
C LYS A 248 7.82 10.46 2.39
N SER A 249 7.60 11.75 2.27
CA SER A 249 7.75 12.48 1.02
C SER A 249 8.40 13.84 1.22
N ASN A 250 9.05 14.35 0.19
CA ASN A 250 9.53 15.73 0.13
C ASN A 250 9.44 16.27 -1.30
N TYR A 251 10.18 17.35 -1.61
CA TYR A 251 10.26 17.88 -2.98
C TYR A 251 10.65 16.80 -4.01
N SER A 252 11.68 15.99 -3.73
CA SER A 252 12.32 15.11 -4.70
C SER A 252 11.83 13.67 -4.70
N PHE A 253 11.37 13.16 -3.55
CA PHE A 253 11.04 11.75 -3.42
C PHE A 253 9.70 11.45 -2.75
N ILE A 254 9.23 10.23 -3.02
CA ILE A 254 8.11 9.57 -2.36
C ILE A 254 8.60 8.17 -1.92
N ILE A 255 8.56 7.86 -0.63
CA ILE A 255 8.86 6.53 -0.10
C ILE A 255 7.74 6.05 0.80
N ASP A 256 7.20 4.88 0.51
CA ASP A 256 6.15 4.24 1.31
C ASP A 256 6.49 2.79 1.65
N PHE A 257 6.01 2.34 2.81
CA PHE A 257 6.13 0.96 3.25
C PHE A 257 4.89 0.52 4.03
N THR A 258 4.25 -0.56 3.58
CA THR A 258 2.99 -1.04 4.16
C THR A 258 3.14 -2.44 4.75
N TYR A 259 2.67 -2.66 5.97
CA TYR A 259 2.68 -3.96 6.64
C TYR A 259 1.49 -4.16 7.59
N PRO A 260 1.09 -5.41 7.91
CA PRO A 260 0.01 -5.68 8.85
C PRO A 260 0.34 -5.24 10.29
N GLU A 261 -0.57 -4.53 10.94
CA GLU A 261 -0.50 -4.20 12.36
C GLU A 261 -1.05 -5.38 13.17
N ILE A 262 -0.16 -6.23 13.68
CA ILE A 262 -0.53 -7.40 14.47
C ILE A 262 -0.41 -7.11 15.97
N GLU A 263 -1.14 -7.86 16.80
CA GLU A 263 -1.15 -7.72 18.27
C GLU A 263 0.12 -8.29 18.95
N ASP A 264 1.29 -8.07 18.34
CA ASP A 264 2.59 -8.41 18.89
C ASP A 264 3.57 -7.24 18.69
N GLY A 265 4.00 -6.62 19.79
CA GLY A 265 4.97 -5.52 19.75
C GLY A 265 6.35 -5.97 19.22
N GLY A 266 6.66 -7.26 19.31
CA GLY A 266 7.89 -7.84 18.74
C GLY A 266 7.91 -7.70 17.22
N PHE A 267 6.81 -8.04 16.56
CA PHE A 267 6.67 -7.95 15.11
C PHE A 267 6.83 -6.52 14.62
N SER A 268 6.10 -5.56 15.21
CA SER A 268 6.22 -4.13 14.84
C SER A 268 7.66 -3.63 15.00
N THR A 269 8.36 -4.05 16.06
CA THR A 269 9.77 -3.69 16.26
C THR A 269 10.67 -4.30 15.18
N TRP A 270 10.47 -5.57 14.86
CA TRP A 270 11.25 -6.30 13.85
C TRP A 270 11.05 -5.73 12.45
N ILE A 271 9.80 -5.50 12.02
CA ILE A 271 9.53 -4.98 10.68
C ILE A 271 9.93 -3.51 10.54
N ASN A 272 9.82 -2.72 11.61
CA ASN A 272 10.32 -1.35 11.60
C ASN A 272 11.84 -1.29 11.45
N ALA A 273 12.59 -2.24 12.03
CA ALA A 273 14.03 -2.33 11.80
C ALA A 273 14.35 -2.62 10.32
N LYS A 274 13.60 -3.55 9.69
CA LYS A 274 13.70 -3.82 8.24
C LYS A 274 13.43 -2.58 7.40
N PHE A 275 12.36 -1.84 7.71
CA PHE A 275 12.05 -0.59 7.03
C PHE A 275 13.17 0.43 7.18
N VAL A 276 13.68 0.67 8.39
CA VAL A 276 14.73 1.67 8.63
C VAL A 276 15.98 1.34 7.81
N ASP A 277 16.42 0.08 7.82
CA ASP A 277 17.59 -0.36 7.06
C ASP A 277 17.39 -0.16 5.54
N TRP A 278 16.21 -0.51 5.02
CA TRP A 278 15.87 -0.30 3.61
C TRP A 278 15.73 1.18 3.24
N TYR A 279 15.07 1.97 4.08
CA TYR A 279 14.85 3.39 3.92
C TYR A 279 16.17 4.15 3.83
N ASP A 280 17.10 3.90 4.76
CA ASP A 280 18.41 4.55 4.76
C ASP A 280 19.24 4.16 3.54
N THR A 281 19.19 2.88 3.14
CA THR A 281 19.85 2.40 1.92
C THR A 281 19.28 3.07 0.67
N THR A 282 17.95 3.20 0.61
CA THR A 282 17.23 3.82 -0.50
C THR A 282 17.51 5.31 -0.59
N LEU A 283 17.49 6.03 0.54
CA LEU A 283 17.85 7.45 0.59
C LEU A 283 19.30 7.71 0.17
N ASN A 284 20.24 6.86 0.60
CA ASN A 284 21.64 6.99 0.17
C ASN A 284 21.79 6.72 -1.33
N ALA A 285 20.97 5.81 -1.88
CA ALA A 285 20.91 5.52 -3.31
C ALA A 285 20.26 6.64 -4.14
N PHE A 286 19.39 7.43 -3.53
CA PHE A 286 18.68 8.58 -4.09
C PHE A 286 19.60 9.81 -4.34
N SER A 287 20.88 9.76 -3.96
CA SER A 287 21.85 10.83 -4.21
C SER A 287 23.05 10.42 -5.08
N GLU A 288 23.11 10.98 -6.30
CA GLU A 288 24.34 11.44 -6.97
C GLU A 288 24.03 12.54 -8.02
N ASP A 289 22.82 12.57 -8.60
CA ASP A 289 22.30 13.69 -9.39
C ASP A 289 21.10 14.32 -8.69
N GLN A 290 21.34 15.18 -7.70
CA GLN A 290 20.28 16.01 -7.12
C GLN A 290 19.75 16.95 -8.22
N LEU A 291 18.65 16.55 -8.85
CA LEU A 291 17.87 17.41 -9.70
C LEU A 291 17.25 18.49 -8.80
N THR A 292 18.01 19.56 -8.60
CA THR A 292 17.62 20.74 -7.81
C THR A 292 16.65 21.64 -8.57
N GLY A 293 16.38 21.33 -9.84
CA GLY A 293 15.38 22.01 -10.65
C GLY A 293 14.02 21.30 -10.66
N PRO A 294 13.07 21.82 -11.46
CA PRO A 294 11.75 21.26 -11.65
C PRO A 294 11.71 19.77 -12.01
N GLU A 295 12.71 19.31 -12.75
CA GLU A 295 12.84 17.92 -13.18
C GLU A 295 13.04 16.93 -12.02
N GLY A 296 13.49 17.41 -10.86
CA GLY A 296 13.63 16.60 -9.65
C GLY A 296 12.37 16.48 -8.82
N ARG A 297 11.32 17.25 -9.12
CA ARG A 297 10.06 17.18 -8.40
C ARG A 297 9.45 15.77 -8.50
N TRP A 298 9.34 15.09 -7.35
CA TRP A 298 8.96 13.66 -7.22
C TRP A 298 9.53 12.78 -8.33
N SER A 299 10.81 12.96 -8.65
CA SER A 299 11.47 12.14 -9.66
C SER A 299 11.81 10.75 -9.16
N GLN A 300 11.98 10.61 -7.84
CA GLN A 300 12.43 9.39 -7.20
C GLN A 300 11.29 8.80 -6.37
N THR A 301 11.02 7.51 -6.55
CA THR A 301 9.97 6.82 -5.81
C THR A 301 10.48 5.47 -5.35
N ALA A 302 10.07 5.01 -4.18
CA ALA A 302 10.30 3.64 -3.76
C ALA A 302 9.16 3.17 -2.87
N SER A 303 8.70 1.95 -3.10
CA SER A 303 7.59 1.38 -2.34
C SER A 303 8.01 0.02 -1.81
N GLY A 304 7.55 -0.32 -0.61
CA GLY A 304 7.71 -1.65 -0.07
C GLY A 304 6.43 -2.14 0.60
N TRP A 305 6.20 -3.44 0.51
CA TRP A 305 5.00 -4.05 1.05
C TRP A 305 5.26 -5.50 1.42
N LEU A 306 4.32 -6.08 2.17
CA LEU A 306 4.34 -7.49 2.52
C LEU A 306 3.27 -8.22 1.71
N ASP A 307 3.61 -9.30 1.03
CA ASP A 307 2.65 -10.26 0.53
C ASP A 307 2.49 -11.35 1.58
N VAL A 308 1.33 -11.46 2.23
CA VAL A 308 1.09 -12.44 3.32
C VAL A 308 0.49 -13.73 2.77
N PHE A 309 1.15 -14.85 3.07
CA PHE A 309 0.79 -16.20 2.63
C PHE A 309 0.22 -17.05 3.76
N LEU A 310 0.55 -16.73 5.01
CA LEU A 310 -0.01 -17.40 6.17
C LEU A 310 -0.12 -16.42 7.31
N TYR A 311 -1.27 -16.45 7.97
CA TYR A 311 -1.55 -15.64 9.14
C TYR A 311 -2.37 -16.46 10.13
N THR A 312 -1.78 -16.75 11.28
CA THR A 312 -2.42 -17.41 12.43
C THR A 312 -2.12 -16.60 13.70
N ASP A 313 -2.70 -16.99 14.83
CA ASP A 313 -2.38 -16.33 16.10
C ASP A 313 -0.94 -16.60 16.58
N HIS A 314 -0.27 -17.60 16.00
CA HIS A 314 1.07 -18.05 16.36
C HIS A 314 2.17 -17.64 15.37
N LEU A 315 1.77 -17.25 14.15
CA LEU A 315 2.72 -17.05 13.06
C LEU A 315 2.15 -16.15 11.95
N ILE A 316 3.04 -15.36 11.36
CA ILE A 316 2.84 -14.73 10.07
C ILE A 316 3.99 -15.10 9.12
N SER A 317 3.69 -15.46 7.88
CA SER A 317 4.68 -15.75 6.85
C SER A 317 4.31 -15.13 5.51
N GLY A 318 5.33 -14.68 4.78
CA GLY A 318 5.13 -14.07 3.50
C GLY A 318 6.41 -13.55 2.85
N LEU A 319 6.25 -12.70 1.86
CA LEU A 319 7.34 -12.01 1.17
C LEU A 319 7.33 -10.55 1.56
N ILE A 320 8.51 -9.96 1.75
CA ILE A 320 8.70 -8.52 1.75
C ILE A 320 9.19 -8.16 0.36
N THR A 321 8.46 -7.32 -0.35
CA THR A 321 8.86 -6.79 -1.65
C THR A 321 9.27 -5.34 -1.48
N TYR A 322 10.41 -4.97 -2.06
CA TYR A 322 10.82 -3.59 -2.23
C TYR A 322 10.98 -3.30 -3.71
N TYR A 323 10.46 -2.16 -4.13
CA TYR A 323 10.49 -1.71 -5.51
C TYR A 323 11.10 -0.32 -5.61
N ASN A 324 12.07 -0.18 -6.52
CA ASN A 324 12.63 1.10 -6.93
C ASN A 324 12.53 1.20 -8.47
N PRO A 325 11.62 2.03 -9.02
CA PRO A 325 11.43 2.16 -10.46
C PRO A 325 12.66 2.66 -11.20
N GLU A 326 13.45 3.55 -10.59
CA GLU A 326 14.63 4.15 -11.24
C GLU A 326 15.70 3.12 -11.56
N ARG A 327 15.77 2.07 -10.74
CA ARG A 327 16.69 0.95 -10.94
C ARG A 327 16.04 -0.24 -11.65
N HIS A 328 14.75 -0.13 -11.98
CA HIS A 328 13.91 -1.25 -12.43
C HIS A 328 14.11 -2.52 -11.59
N ASN A 329 14.35 -2.34 -10.28
CA ASN A 329 14.79 -3.41 -9.41
C ASN A 329 13.68 -3.75 -8.41
N TYR A 330 13.28 -5.02 -8.44
CA TYR A 330 12.49 -5.63 -7.39
C TYR A 330 13.41 -6.50 -6.55
N THR A 331 13.50 -6.18 -5.27
CA THR A 331 14.19 -7.05 -4.31
C THR A 331 13.16 -7.68 -3.40
N ARG A 332 13.28 -8.98 -3.18
CA ARG A 332 12.40 -9.72 -2.27
C ARG A 332 13.18 -10.45 -1.20
N GLU A 333 12.57 -10.52 -0.03
CA GLU A 333 12.99 -11.34 1.09
C GLU A 333 11.79 -12.18 1.53
N TYR A 334 11.98 -13.47 1.83
CA TYR A 334 10.94 -14.22 2.53
C TYR A 334 11.05 -13.98 4.02
N PHE A 335 9.93 -14.07 4.73
CA PHE A 335 9.92 -14.06 6.19
C PHE A 335 8.97 -15.11 6.75
N ILE A 336 9.34 -15.58 7.94
CA ILE A 336 8.55 -16.47 8.77
C ILE A 336 8.70 -15.93 10.18
N TYR A 337 7.68 -15.29 10.74
CA TYR A 337 7.75 -14.66 12.05
C TYR A 337 6.84 -15.42 13.02
N SER A 338 7.41 -15.90 14.13
CA SER A 338 6.63 -16.52 15.20
C SER A 338 6.29 -15.48 16.25
N THR A 339 4.99 -15.29 16.49
CA THR A 339 4.49 -14.44 17.58
C THR A 339 4.74 -15.08 18.94
N ASP A 340 4.71 -16.42 19.02
CA ASP A 340 5.05 -17.17 20.24
C ASP A 340 6.50 -16.96 20.68
N ASP A 341 7.45 -17.02 19.74
CA ASP A 341 8.88 -16.81 20.02
C ASP A 341 9.29 -15.31 19.96
N ALA A 342 8.38 -14.43 19.53
CA ALA A 342 8.61 -13.01 19.24
C ALA A 342 9.87 -12.76 18.37
N ARG A 343 10.06 -13.58 17.33
CA ARG A 343 11.21 -13.47 16.42
C ARG A 343 10.95 -14.07 15.04
N GLU A 344 11.80 -13.67 14.10
CA GLU A 344 11.92 -14.33 12.81
C GLU A 344 12.53 -15.74 12.97
N LEU A 345 11.86 -16.73 12.39
CA LEU A 345 12.32 -18.10 12.24
C LEU A 345 13.11 -18.27 10.95
N LYS A 346 14.22 -19.01 11.02
CA LYS A 346 14.98 -19.43 9.83
C LYS A 346 14.57 -20.84 9.43
N LEU A 347 14.85 -21.26 8.19
CA LEU A 347 14.54 -22.62 7.73
C LEU A 347 15.16 -23.73 8.61
N ALA A 348 16.31 -23.47 9.23
CA ALA A 348 16.93 -24.38 10.20
C ALA A 348 16.10 -24.57 11.49
N ASP A 349 15.27 -23.58 11.85
CA ASP A 349 14.34 -23.69 12.98
C ASP A 349 13.21 -24.65 12.65
N LEU A 350 12.81 -24.73 11.37
CA LEU A 350 11.75 -25.61 10.86
C LEU A 350 12.23 -27.02 10.49
N SER A 351 13.54 -27.19 10.24
CA SER A 351 14.11 -28.46 9.79
C SER A 351 14.67 -29.31 10.92
N LYS A 352 14.71 -30.63 10.72
CA LYS A 352 15.44 -31.56 11.59
C LYS A 352 16.94 -31.22 11.57
N LYS A 353 17.63 -31.61 12.64
CA LYS A 353 19.06 -31.29 12.82
C LYS A 353 19.88 -31.78 11.62
N ASN A 354 20.80 -30.94 11.13
CA ASN A 354 21.68 -31.19 9.99
C ASN A 354 20.96 -31.34 8.63
N THR A 355 19.74 -30.81 8.49
CA THR A 355 19.02 -30.81 7.22
C THR A 355 18.95 -29.43 6.60
N ASN A 356 19.32 -29.34 5.32
CA ASN A 356 19.14 -28.14 4.49
C ASN A 356 17.75 -28.17 3.85
N LEU A 357 16.75 -27.61 4.53
CA LEU A 357 15.36 -27.63 4.06
C LEU A 357 15.18 -26.96 2.70
N MET A 358 15.94 -25.91 2.37
CA MET A 358 15.84 -25.29 1.05
C MET A 358 16.22 -26.26 -0.07
N ALA A 359 17.30 -27.03 0.12
CA ALA A 359 17.71 -28.03 -0.87
C ALA A 359 16.68 -29.14 -1.03
N GLU A 360 16.04 -29.56 0.06
CA GLU A 360 14.96 -30.54 0.03
C GLU A 360 13.72 -30.00 -0.72
N LEU A 361 13.34 -28.74 -0.48
CA LEU A 361 12.26 -28.10 -1.24
C LEU A 361 12.60 -28.05 -2.74
N GLN A 362 13.83 -27.66 -3.10
CA GLN A 362 14.28 -27.61 -4.50
C GLN A 362 14.33 -28.98 -5.18
N ASN A 363 14.54 -30.07 -4.43
CA ASN A 363 14.49 -31.42 -4.97
C ASN A 363 13.08 -31.86 -5.36
N GLU A 364 12.05 -31.33 -4.69
CA GLU A 364 10.64 -31.63 -4.96
C GLU A 364 10.06 -30.75 -6.09
N ILE A 365 10.79 -29.72 -6.54
CA ILE A 365 10.34 -28.80 -7.58
C ILE A 365 10.69 -29.35 -8.97
N HIS A 366 9.67 -29.57 -9.79
CA HIS A 366 9.80 -30.08 -11.15
C HIS A 366 8.99 -29.20 -12.13
N ILE A 367 9.58 -28.10 -12.57
CA ILE A 367 9.00 -27.21 -13.60
C ILE A 367 9.83 -27.31 -14.87
N ASP A 368 9.19 -27.63 -15.98
CA ASP A 368 9.85 -27.78 -17.27
C ASP A 368 10.55 -26.49 -17.70
N GLY A 369 11.85 -26.57 -17.97
CA GLY A 369 12.65 -25.44 -18.44
C GLY A 369 13.16 -24.49 -17.35
N VAL A 370 12.87 -24.75 -16.07
CA VAL A 370 13.31 -23.92 -14.95
C VAL A 370 14.25 -24.71 -14.03
N ASP A 371 15.43 -24.16 -13.75
CA ASP A 371 16.36 -24.75 -12.77
C ASP A 371 15.75 -24.67 -11.37
N SER A 372 15.58 -25.80 -10.69
CA SER A 372 15.03 -25.81 -9.34
C SER A 372 15.90 -25.04 -8.34
N ASN A 373 17.20 -24.87 -8.61
CA ASN A 373 18.08 -24.03 -7.80
C ASN A 373 17.74 -22.53 -7.91
N ALA A 374 16.97 -22.10 -8.91
CA ALA A 374 16.53 -20.72 -9.07
C ALA A 374 15.47 -20.31 -8.04
N PHE A 375 14.79 -21.27 -7.42
CA PHE A 375 13.82 -21.03 -6.34
C PHE A 375 14.55 -20.64 -5.06
N LYS A 376 14.24 -19.47 -4.49
CA LYS A 376 15.00 -18.89 -3.36
C LYS A 376 14.15 -18.48 -2.17
N TYR A 377 12.84 -18.30 -2.35
CA TYR A 377 11.99 -17.66 -1.36
C TYR A 377 10.88 -18.59 -0.87
N PRO A 378 11.18 -19.49 0.10
CA PRO A 378 10.18 -20.34 0.71
C PRO A 378 9.39 -19.58 1.77
N VAL A 379 8.07 -19.55 1.64
CA VAL A 379 7.13 -19.03 2.64
C VAL A 379 6.17 -20.13 3.04
N LEU A 380 5.66 -20.07 4.27
CA LEU A 380 4.68 -21.03 4.74
C LEU A 380 3.29 -20.66 4.24
N THR A 381 2.52 -21.67 3.89
CA THR A 381 1.08 -21.62 3.62
C THR A 381 0.34 -22.58 4.54
N LYS A 382 -0.99 -22.65 4.47
CA LYS A 382 -1.76 -23.64 5.23
C LYS A 382 -1.37 -25.09 4.89
N SER A 383 -1.01 -25.36 3.63
CA SER A 383 -0.80 -26.74 3.13
C SER A 383 0.65 -27.11 2.83
N GLY A 384 1.60 -26.16 2.90
CA GLY A 384 3.00 -26.46 2.65
C GLY A 384 3.91 -25.23 2.58
N PHE A 385 4.92 -25.32 1.72
CA PHE A 385 5.76 -24.20 1.32
C PHE A 385 5.38 -23.68 -0.07
N PHE A 386 5.02 -22.41 -0.17
CA PHE A 386 5.06 -21.71 -1.45
C PHE A 386 6.51 -21.27 -1.68
N VAL A 387 7.05 -21.54 -2.87
CA VAL A 387 8.43 -21.21 -3.20
C VAL A 387 8.46 -20.51 -4.55
N CYS A 388 9.13 -19.35 -4.62
CA CYS A 388 9.32 -18.63 -5.87
C CYS A 388 10.79 -18.31 -6.19
N THR A 389 11.03 -18.00 -7.47
CA THR A 389 12.33 -17.56 -7.98
C THR A 389 12.57 -16.07 -7.70
N VAL A 390 13.77 -15.61 -8.02
CA VAL A 390 14.04 -14.17 -8.13
C VAL A 390 13.15 -13.59 -9.24
N PHE A 391 12.58 -12.40 -8.98
CA PHE A 391 11.78 -11.68 -9.95
C PHE A 391 12.67 -11.16 -11.09
N ASP A 392 12.31 -11.52 -12.32
CA ASP A 392 12.86 -10.96 -13.54
C ASP A 392 11.84 -10.00 -14.17
N ALA A 393 12.28 -8.82 -14.62
CA ALA A 393 11.37 -7.81 -15.16
C ALA A 393 10.77 -8.20 -16.53
N VAL A 394 11.38 -9.16 -17.25
CA VAL A 394 10.93 -9.63 -18.56
C VAL A 394 10.16 -10.95 -18.41
N GLU A 395 10.70 -11.89 -17.65
CA GLU A 395 10.14 -13.24 -17.50
C GLU A 395 9.18 -13.37 -16.32
N GLY A 396 9.15 -12.40 -15.41
CA GLY A 396 8.44 -12.49 -14.13
C GLY A 396 9.19 -13.40 -13.14
N ASP A 397 8.45 -14.00 -12.22
CA ASP A 397 8.95 -15.07 -11.37
C ASP A 397 8.14 -16.35 -11.55
N TYR A 398 8.83 -17.48 -11.42
CA TYR A 398 8.20 -18.79 -11.33
C TYR A 398 7.90 -19.09 -9.87
N SER A 399 6.75 -19.70 -9.62
CA SER A 399 6.33 -20.12 -8.30
C SER A 399 5.67 -21.49 -8.33
N THR A 400 5.77 -22.20 -7.21
CA THR A 400 5.12 -23.51 -7.03
C THR A 400 4.92 -23.83 -5.56
N MET A 401 4.09 -24.84 -5.32
CA MET A 401 3.68 -25.30 -4.01
C MET A 401 4.32 -26.66 -3.70
N VAL A 402 5.05 -26.76 -2.59
CA VAL A 402 5.60 -28.03 -2.07
C VAL A 402 4.84 -28.40 -0.80
N SER A 403 4.07 -29.49 -0.84
CA SER A 403 3.24 -29.91 0.30
C SER A 403 4.08 -30.30 1.52
N TYR A 404 3.52 -30.16 2.73
CA TYR A 404 4.21 -30.60 3.94
C TYR A 404 4.50 -32.10 3.96
N ASP A 405 3.70 -32.91 3.27
CA ASP A 405 3.89 -34.36 3.16
C ASP A 405 5.13 -34.71 2.32
N ALA A 406 5.40 -33.96 1.25
CA ALA A 406 6.60 -34.16 0.42
C ALA A 406 7.89 -34.01 1.25
N VAL A 407 7.90 -33.08 2.21
CA VAL A 407 9.07 -32.78 3.06
C VAL A 407 8.93 -33.25 4.51
N GLU A 408 7.95 -34.10 4.83
CA GLU A 408 7.68 -34.55 6.21
C GLU A 408 8.93 -35.15 6.89
N LYS A 409 9.74 -35.88 6.11
CA LYS A 409 10.93 -36.56 6.63
C LYS A 409 11.98 -35.60 7.15
N VAL A 410 11.96 -34.34 6.71
CA VAL A 410 12.98 -33.34 7.01
C VAL A 410 12.47 -32.18 7.85
N VAL A 411 11.16 -31.98 7.91
CA VAL A 411 10.50 -30.93 8.70
C VAL A 411 10.23 -31.39 10.15
N LYS A 412 10.36 -30.48 11.12
CA LYS A 412 10.01 -30.71 12.54
C LYS A 412 8.49 -30.68 12.72
N ARG A 413 7.82 -31.84 12.73
CA ARG A 413 6.36 -31.90 12.96
C ARG A 413 5.90 -31.50 14.38
N LYS A 414 6.74 -31.63 15.41
CA LYS A 414 6.26 -31.45 16.81
C LYS A 414 5.99 -29.97 17.14
N GLY A 415 4.70 -29.64 17.33
CA GLY A 415 4.19 -28.42 17.96
C GLY A 415 4.01 -27.22 17.03
N PHE A 416 4.75 -27.15 15.92
CA PHE A 416 4.70 -26.02 14.99
C PHE A 416 3.59 -26.16 13.94
N PHE A 417 3.53 -27.31 13.25
CA PHE A 417 2.54 -27.55 12.18
C PHE A 417 1.16 -27.90 12.72
N THR A 418 1.07 -28.46 13.93
CA THR A 418 -0.22 -28.71 14.60
C THR A 418 -0.97 -27.40 14.87
N LYS A 419 -0.25 -26.28 15.03
CA LYS A 419 -0.82 -24.93 15.20
C LYS A 419 -1.19 -24.24 13.89
N LEU A 420 -0.92 -24.86 12.74
CA LEU A 420 -1.37 -24.35 11.44
C LEU A 420 -2.75 -24.89 11.07
N GLU A 421 -3.18 -25.97 11.72
CA GLU A 421 -4.49 -26.62 11.54
C GLU A 421 -5.54 -26.13 12.55
N GLU A 422 -5.11 -25.40 13.59
CA GLU A 422 -5.95 -24.73 14.61
C GLU A 422 -6.16 -23.26 14.24
#